data_AF-A0A1M5V454-F1
#
_entry.id   AF-A0A1M5V454-F1
#
_cell.length_a   1.000
_cell.length_b   1.000
_cell.length_c   1.000
_cell.angle_alpha   90.00
_cell.angle_beta   90.00
_cell.angle_gamma   90.00
#
_symmetry.space_group_name_H-M   'P 1'
#
loop_
_entity.id
_entity.type
_entity.pdbx_description
1 polymer ?
#
loop_
_entity_poly.entity_id
_entity_poly.type
_entity_poly.pdbx_seq_one_letter_code
_entity_poly.pdbx_strand_id
1 'polypeptide(L)'
;MSLLKNINKTSRQIAKSSEDYLNATKEYVELKTFQQISKVFILLFKSFIIGSLLLFGLILLIIESVFLLEEILGSIHYALLLSAGVLFLITALIYIFRKPLIEGRVIRMVSKTFFSTE
;
A
#
# COMPACT_ATOMS: atom_id res chain seq x y z
N MET A 1 34.04 -13.34 51.83
CA MET A 1 34.79 -13.25 50.55
C MET A 1 34.07 -13.86 49.35
N SER A 2 33.37 -15.00 49.46
CA SER A 2 32.61 -15.62 48.35
C SER A 2 31.43 -14.78 47.83
N LEU A 3 30.63 -14.18 48.74
CA LEU A 3 29.44 -13.39 48.40
C LEU A 3 29.75 -12.12 47.60
N LEU A 4 30.78 -11.36 47.99
CA LEU A 4 31.22 -10.15 47.26
C LEU A 4 31.73 -10.48 45.85
N LYS A 5 32.38 -11.64 45.67
CA LYS A 5 32.86 -12.11 44.38
C LYS A 5 31.69 -12.51 43.46
N ASN A 6 30.65 -13.12 44.01
CA ASN A 6 29.43 -13.46 43.29
C ASN A 6 28.64 -12.21 42.88
N ILE A 7 28.49 -11.22 43.77
CA ILE A 7 27.84 -9.93 43.44
C ILE A 7 28.58 -9.19 42.32
N ASN A 8 29.91 -9.13 42.38
CA ASN A 8 30.70 -8.49 41.33
C ASN A 8 30.59 -9.24 39.98
N LYS A 9 30.52 -10.57 40.01
CA LYS A 9 30.31 -11.40 38.80
C LYS A 9 28.91 -11.19 38.20
N THR A 10 27.87 -11.16 39.03
CA THR A 10 26.49 -10.90 38.60
C THR A 10 26.34 -9.48 38.06
N SER A 11 26.95 -8.48 38.70
CA SER A 11 26.95 -7.08 38.21
C SER A 11 27.58 -6.95 36.82
N ARG A 12 28.74 -7.59 36.60
CA ARG A 12 29.38 -7.63 35.27
C ARG A 12 28.54 -8.36 34.24
N GLN A 13 27.85 -9.44 34.63
CA GLN A 13 26.97 -10.18 33.75
C GLN A 13 25.71 -9.38 33.38
N ILE A 14 25.14 -8.62 34.32
CA ILE A 14 24.02 -7.72 34.09
C ILE A 14 24.44 -6.58 33.15
N ALA A 15 25.61 -5.98 33.36
CA ALA A 15 26.14 -4.94 32.48
C ALA A 15 26.30 -5.46 31.04
N LYS A 16 26.92 -6.64 30.89
CA LYS A 16 27.10 -7.28 29.58
C LYS A 16 25.77 -7.63 28.92
N SER A 17 24.83 -8.22 29.66
CA SER A 17 23.50 -8.55 29.14
C SER A 17 22.70 -7.31 28.73
N SER A 18 22.91 -6.17 29.40
CA SER A 18 22.28 -4.90 29.05
C SER A 18 22.88 -4.34 27.76
N GLU A 19 24.20 -4.44 27.59
CA GLU A 19 24.90 -4.04 26.37
C GLU A 19 24.49 -4.90 25.16
N ASP A 20 24.44 -6.23 25.35
CA ASP A 20 23.97 -7.18 24.33
C ASP A 20 22.50 -6.89 23.93
N TYR A 21 21.63 -6.56 24.90
CA TYR A 21 20.24 -6.20 24.65
C TYR A 21 20.09 -4.89 23.85
N LEU A 22 20.89 -3.87 24.18
CA LEU A 22 20.88 -2.59 23.45
C LEU A 22 21.36 -2.77 22.01
N ASN A 23 22.41 -3.57 21.81
CA ASN A 23 22.91 -3.90 20.48
C ASN A 23 21.87 -4.65 19.65
N ALA A 24 21.25 -5.68 20.22
CA ALA A 24 20.18 -6.42 19.56
C ALA A 24 18.96 -5.54 19.24
N THR A 25 18.61 -4.60 20.13
CA THR A 25 17.51 -3.66 19.90
C THR A 25 17.80 -2.73 18.72
N LYS A 26 19.04 -2.23 18.61
CA LYS A 26 19.45 -1.38 17.49
C LYS A 26 19.36 -2.13 16.15
N GLU A 27 19.91 -3.34 16.10
CA GLU A 27 19.85 -4.19 14.91
C GLU A 27 18.40 -4.55 14.53
N TYR A 28 17.56 -4.83 15.53
CA TYR A 28 16.14 -5.11 15.31
C TYR A 28 15.40 -3.91 14.71
N VAL A 29 15.64 -2.69 15.19
CA VAL A 29 15.00 -1.47 14.66
C VAL A 29 15.42 -1.22 13.21
N GLU A 30 16.70 -1.42 12.89
CA GLU A 30 17.21 -1.31 11.52
C GLU A 30 16.53 -2.32 10.59
N LEU A 31 16.49 -3.59 11.00
CA LEU A 31 15.86 -4.66 10.22
C LEU A 31 14.36 -4.44 10.04
N LYS A 32 13.65 -4.02 11.10
CA LYS A 32 12.20 -3.77 11.06
C LYS A 32 11.87 -2.61 10.12
N THR A 33 12.69 -1.57 10.11
CA THR A 33 12.54 -0.42 9.20
C THR A 33 12.72 -0.86 7.76
N PHE A 34 13.80 -1.62 7.48
CA PHE A 34 14.03 -2.18 6.16
C PHE A 34 12.88 -3.08 5.68
N GLN A 35 12.38 -3.96 6.56
CA GLN A 35 11.26 -4.84 6.25
C GLN A 35 9.97 -4.05 5.93
N GLN A 36 9.68 -2.99 6.70
CA GLN A 36 8.49 -2.17 6.48
C GLN A 36 8.54 -1.44 5.14
N ILE A 37 9.68 -0.82 4.82
CA ILE A 37 9.89 -0.14 3.53
C ILE A 37 9.77 -1.14 2.38
N SER A 38 10.42 -2.30 2.50
CA SER A 38 10.37 -3.36 1.49
C SER A 38 8.95 -3.85 1.21
N LYS A 39 8.14 -4.05 2.26
CA LYS A 39 6.73 -4.44 2.11
C LYS A 39 5.92 -3.40 1.34
N VAL A 40 6.10 -2.12 1.66
CA VAL A 40 5.42 -1.02 0.94
C VAL A 40 5.83 -1.02 -0.52
N PHE A 41 7.13 -1.11 -0.82
CA PHE A 41 7.64 -1.17 -2.19
C PHE A 41 7.08 -2.37 -2.97
N ILE A 42 7.07 -3.56 -2.37
CA ILE A 42 6.49 -4.76 -3.02
C ILE A 42 5.01 -4.54 -3.35
N LEU A 43 4.25 -3.95 -2.42
CA LEU A 43 2.82 -3.67 -2.62
C LEU A 43 2.62 -2.65 -3.75
N LEU A 44 3.44 -1.60 -3.80
CA LEU A 44 3.44 -0.60 -4.87
C LEU A 44 3.80 -1.22 -6.22
N PHE A 45 4.87 -2.01 -6.30
CA PHE A 45 5.29 -2.68 -7.54
C PHE A 45 4.21 -3.66 -8.06
N LYS A 46 3.66 -4.50 -7.18
CA LYS A 46 2.56 -5.41 -7.56
C LYS A 46 1.35 -4.62 -8.09
N SER A 47 0.98 -3.56 -7.40
CA SER A 47 -0.15 -2.70 -7.81
C SER A 47 0.15 -1.97 -9.11
N PHE A 48 1.39 -1.55 -9.35
CA PHE A 48 1.81 -0.88 -10.58
C PHE A 48 1.77 -1.81 -11.78
N ILE A 49 2.25 -3.05 -11.64
CA ILE A 49 2.23 -4.03 -12.74
C ILE A 49 0.78 -4.37 -13.11
N ILE A 50 -0.06 -4.68 -12.13
CA ILE A 50 -1.47 -5.03 -12.37
C ILE A 50 -2.24 -3.81 -12.89
N GLY A 51 -2.05 -2.65 -12.25
CA GLY A 51 -2.73 -1.41 -12.58
C GLY A 51 -2.38 -0.91 -13.99
N SER A 52 -1.10 -0.97 -14.37
CA SER A 52 -0.68 -0.57 -15.71
C SER A 52 -1.27 -1.50 -16.77
N LEU A 53 -1.22 -2.82 -16.57
CA LEU A 53 -1.80 -3.78 -17.52
C LEU A 53 -3.31 -3.58 -17.69
N LEU A 54 -4.02 -3.33 -16.59
CA LEU A 54 -5.46 -3.06 -16.61
C LEU A 54 -5.77 -1.74 -17.34
N LEU A 55 -5.00 -0.68 -17.07
CA LEU A 55 -5.12 0.60 -17.79
C LEU A 55 -4.89 0.45 -19.29
N PHE A 56 -3.88 -0.32 -19.70
CA PHE A 56 -3.64 -0.60 -21.11
C PHE A 56 -4.85 -1.29 -21.76
N GLY A 57 -5.40 -2.33 -21.11
CA GLY A 57 -6.61 -2.99 -21.58
C GLY A 57 -7.81 -2.04 -21.68
N LEU A 58 -7.98 -1.16 -20.70
CA LEU A 58 -9.06 -0.18 -20.66
C LEU A 58 -8.96 0.82 -21.83
N ILE A 59 -7.75 1.29 -22.14
CA ILE A 59 -7.52 2.23 -23.26
C ILE A 59 -7.92 1.57 -24.58
N LEU A 60 -7.49 0.32 -24.81
CA LEU A 60 -7.87 -0.42 -26.02
C LEU A 60 -9.38 -0.60 -26.13
N LEU A 61 -10.04 -0.93 -25.02
CA LEU A 61 -11.51 -1.06 -24.99
C LEU A 61 -12.22 0.27 -25.29
N ILE A 62 -11.71 1.39 -24.77
CA ILE A 62 -12.29 2.71 -25.05
C ILE A 62 -12.15 3.03 -26.54
N ILE A 63 -10.99 2.75 -27.14
CA ILE A 63 -10.75 2.98 -28.57
C ILE A 63 -11.75 2.18 -29.41
N GLU A 64 -11.86 0.87 -29.18
CA GLU A 64 -12.86 0.02 -29.86
C GLU A 64 -14.30 0.48 -29.62
N SER A 65 -14.62 0.86 -28.39
CA SER A 65 -15.95 1.38 -28.06
C SER A 65 -16.31 2.62 -28.87
N VAL A 66 -15.35 3.51 -29.14
CA VAL A 66 -15.59 4.70 -29.97
C VAL A 66 -15.87 4.29 -31.41
N PHE A 67 -15.09 3.38 -31.99
CA PHE A 67 -15.31 2.91 -33.36
C PHE A 67 -16.66 2.20 -33.53
N LEU A 68 -17.04 1.37 -32.55
CA LEU A 68 -18.34 0.71 -32.56
C LEU A 68 -19.50 1.73 -32.47
N LEU A 69 -19.37 2.74 -31.61
CA LEU A 69 -20.34 3.82 -31.51
C LEU A 69 -20.38 4.68 -32.78
N GLU A 70 -19.24 4.89 -33.45
CA GLU A 70 -19.17 5.61 -34.72
C GLU A 70 -20.00 4.90 -35.80
N GLU A 71 -19.90 3.58 -35.91
CA GLU A 71 -20.67 2.80 -36.90
C GLU A 71 -22.18 2.94 -36.68
N ILE A 72 -22.64 3.00 -35.43
CA ILE A 72 -24.06 3.14 -35.09
C ILE A 72 -24.55 4.59 -35.30
N LEU A 73 -23.76 5.58 -34.91
CA LEU A 73 -24.17 6.99 -34.95
C LEU A 73 -23.86 7.67 -36.30
N GLY A 74 -23.07 7.02 -37.16
CA GLY A 74 -22.67 7.54 -38.47
C GLY A 74 -21.75 8.77 -38.41
N SER A 75 -21.21 9.10 -37.24
CA SER A 75 -20.33 10.26 -37.05
C SER A 75 -19.46 10.10 -35.81
N ILE A 76 -18.15 10.23 -36.03
CA ILE A 76 -17.13 10.12 -34.98
C ILE A 76 -17.27 11.19 -33.88
N HIS A 77 -17.79 12.38 -34.20
CA HIS A 77 -17.95 13.47 -33.25
C HIS A 77 -18.95 13.13 -32.14
N TYR A 78 -20.10 12.56 -32.52
CA TYR A 78 -21.12 12.16 -31.54
C TYR A 78 -20.67 10.94 -30.73
N ALA A 79 -19.97 9.99 -31.36
CA ALA A 79 -19.39 8.84 -30.66
C ALA A 79 -18.38 9.27 -29.58
N LEU A 80 -17.49 10.20 -29.90
CA LEU A 80 -16.52 10.77 -28.94
C LEU A 80 -17.23 11.50 -27.79
N LEU A 81 -18.21 12.35 -28.10
CA LEU A 81 -18.94 13.14 -27.11
C LEU A 81 -19.67 12.24 -26.11
N LEU A 82 -20.32 11.19 -26.60
CA LEU A 82 -21.06 10.26 -25.75
C LEU A 82 -20.12 9.39 -24.90
N SER A 83 -19.02 8.91 -25.50
CA SER A 83 -17.99 8.15 -24.78
C SER A 83 -17.34 8.98 -23.66
N ALA A 84 -17.02 10.25 -23.94
CA ALA A 84 -16.52 11.18 -22.92
C ALA A 84 -17.56 11.42 -21.82
N GLY A 85 -18.84 11.60 -22.17
CA GLY A 85 -19.92 11.75 -21.21
C GLY A 85 -20.05 10.55 -20.25
N VAL A 86 -19.93 9.32 -20.78
CA VAL A 86 -19.92 8.10 -19.96
C VAL A 86 -18.71 8.07 -19.02
N LEU A 87 -17.52 8.43 -19.49
CA LEU A 87 -16.32 8.49 -18.62
C LEU A 87 -16.47 9.54 -17.52
N PHE A 88 -17.06 10.70 -17.80
CA PHE A 88 -17.36 11.71 -16.78
C PHE A 88 -18.37 11.21 -15.76
N LEU A 89 -19.42 10.50 -16.20
CA LEU A 89 -20.41 9.90 -15.30
C LEU A 89 -19.78 8.85 -14.38
N ILE A 90 -18.95 7.96 -14.92
CA ILE A 90 -18.20 6.97 -14.13
C ILE A 90 -17.31 7.68 -13.11
N THR A 91 -16.61 8.74 -13.51
CA THR A 91 -15.75 9.54 -12.63
C THR A 91 -16.55 10.19 -11.49
N ALA A 92 -17.71 10.77 -11.80
CA ALA A 92 -18.61 11.35 -10.80
C ALA A 92 -19.11 10.29 -9.82
N LEU A 93 -19.46 9.09 -10.30
CA LEU A 93 -19.90 7.98 -9.48
C LEU A 93 -18.79 7.55 -8.50
N ILE A 94 -17.56 7.37 -9.00
CA ILE A 94 -16.40 7.03 -8.17
C ILE A 94 -16.17 8.10 -7.09
N TYR A 95 -16.28 9.38 -7.46
CA TYR A 95 -16.11 10.49 -6.53
C TYR A 95 -17.13 10.46 -5.38
N ILE A 96 -18.39 10.15 -5.67
CA ILE A 96 -19.46 10.07 -4.68
C ILE A 96 -19.24 8.88 -3.73
N PHE A 97 -18.91 7.70 -4.27
CA PHE A 97 -18.71 6.49 -3.46
C PHE A 97 -17.32 6.37 -2.81
N ARG A 98 -16.42 7.36 -3.00
CA ARG A 98 -15.05 7.31 -2.47
C ARG A 98 -14.97 7.10 -0.96
N LYS A 99 -15.83 7.77 -0.20
CA LYS A 99 -15.79 7.76 1.27
C LYS A 99 -16.11 6.38 1.86
N PRO A 100 -17.25 5.73 1.52
CA PRO A 100 -17.56 4.41 2.05
C PRO A 100 -16.67 3.28 1.48
N LEU A 101 -16.28 3.36 0.20
CA LEU A 101 -15.56 2.26 -0.46
C LEU A 101 -14.06 2.27 -0.20
N ILE A 102 -13.44 3.45 -0.19
CA ILE A 102 -11.98 3.61 -0.20
C ILE A 102 -11.50 4.11 1.16
N GLU A 103 -11.94 5.29 1.59
CA GLU A 103 -11.43 5.92 2.82
C GLU A 103 -11.66 5.03 4.05
N GLY A 104 -12.90 4.53 4.23
CA GLY A 104 -13.23 3.67 5.38
C GLY A 104 -12.48 2.34 5.42
N ARG A 105 -12.23 1.70 4.26
CA ARG A 105 -11.49 0.43 4.19
C ARG A 105 -10.00 0.63 4.41
N VAL A 106 -9.42 1.66 3.78
CA VAL A 106 -8.00 1.99 3.93
C VAL A 106 -7.69 2.35 5.38
N ILE A 107 -8.48 3.21 6.00
CA ILE A 107 -8.31 3.59 7.41
C ILE A 107 -8.38 2.36 8.31
N ARG A 108 -9.36 1.46 8.11
CA ARG A 108 -9.48 0.23 8.92
C ARG A 108 -8.31 -0.73 8.72
N MET A 109 -7.78 -0.84 7.50
CA MET A 109 -6.62 -1.68 7.20
C MET A 109 -5.35 -1.14 7.85
N VAL A 110 -5.11 0.17 7.72
CA VAL A 110 -3.96 0.85 8.34
C VAL A 110 -4.08 0.79 9.86
N SER A 111 -5.27 1.04 10.41
CA SER A 111 -5.54 0.98 11.84
C SER A 111 -5.22 -0.41 12.41
N LYS A 112 -5.62 -1.50 11.74
CA LYS A 112 -5.23 -2.85 12.18
C LYS A 112 -3.71 -3.02 12.19
N THR A 113 -3.01 -2.65 11.13
CA THR A 113 -1.55 -2.81 11.06
C THR A 113 -0.78 -2.04 12.15
N PHE A 114 -1.29 -0.88 12.58
CA PHE A 114 -0.63 -0.04 13.59
C PHE A 114 -1.10 -0.30 15.02
N PHE A 115 -2.38 -0.64 15.23
CA PHE A 115 -2.98 -0.75 16.56
C PHE A 115 -3.31 -2.19 16.98
N SER A 116 -3.13 -3.21 16.12
CA SER A 116 -3.36 -4.62 16.51
C SER A 116 -2.14 -5.29 17.15
N THR A 117 -1.23 -4.51 17.75
CA THR A 117 -0.16 -5.03 18.60
C THR A 117 -0.42 -4.51 20.02
N GLU A 118 -1.47 -5.05 20.64
CA GLU A 118 -1.58 -5.18 22.11
C GLU A 118 -1.56 -6.67 22.44
#